data_AF-A0A3M1JT35-F1
#
_entry.id   AF-A0A3M1JT35-F1
#
_cell.length_a   1.000
_cell.length_b   1.000
_cell.length_c   1.000
_cell.angle_alpha   90.00
_cell.angle_beta   90.00
_cell.angle_gamma   90.00
#
_symmetry.space_group_name_H-M   'P 1'
#
loop_
_entity.id
_entity.type
_entity.pdbx_description
1 polymer ?
#
loop_
_entity_poly.entity_id
_entity_poly.type
_entity_poly.pdbx_seq_one_letter_code
_entity_poly.pdbx_strand_id
1 'polypeptide(L)'
;MTSERYVFEFTRPPELESGKPGHFPVIVVGAGPVGLSAAIEMKIRGVPVVVIDDDNTVSVGSRAICWAKRALEIWDRLGCGEVMVEKGVSWNLGRVFFGDDDDPVYS
;
A
#
# COMPACT_ATOMS: atom_id res chain seq x y z
N MET A 1 8.03 20.21 -7.33
CA MET A 1 6.58 20.03 -7.14
C MET A 1 6.37 19.71 -5.66
N THR A 2 6.10 20.73 -4.84
CA THR A 2 5.75 20.55 -3.43
C THR A 2 4.39 19.88 -3.39
N SER A 3 4.37 18.56 -3.19
CA SER A 3 3.13 17.82 -2.96
C SER A 3 2.43 18.47 -1.76
N GLU A 4 1.23 19.00 -1.97
CA GLU A 4 0.35 19.31 -0.85
C GLU A 4 0.19 18.03 -0.01
N ARG A 5 0.33 18.17 1.31
CA ARG A 5 0.12 17.06 2.22
C ARG A 5 -1.36 16.76 2.22
N TYR A 6 -1.75 15.61 1.67
CA TYR A 6 -3.08 15.07 1.92
C TYR A 6 -3.19 14.75 3.39
N VAL A 7 -4.01 15.53 4.10
CA VAL A 7 -4.37 15.34 5.50
C VAL A 7 -5.74 14.67 5.55
N PHE A 8 -5.82 13.57 6.28
CA PHE A 8 -7.08 12.91 6.60
C PHE A 8 -7.58 13.48 7.93
N GLU A 9 -8.65 14.25 7.88
CA GLU A 9 -9.24 14.85 9.07
C GLU A 9 -9.66 13.77 10.06
N PHE A 10 -9.27 13.95 11.33
CA PHE A 10 -9.67 13.04 12.39
C PHE A 10 -11.19 13.11 12.57
N THR A 11 -11.86 11.99 12.27
CA THR A 11 -13.27 11.82 12.60
C THR A 11 -13.37 10.95 13.84
N ARG A 12 -13.97 11.47 14.91
CA ARG A 12 -14.12 10.71 16.16
C ARG A 12 -15.01 9.49 15.91
N PRO A 13 -14.51 8.27 16.18
CA PRO A 13 -15.31 7.06 16.01
C PRO A 13 -16.34 6.91 17.15
N PRO A 14 -17.55 6.36 16.89
CA PRO A 14 -18.64 6.25 17.87
C PRO A 14 -18.28 5.50 19.16
N GLU A 15 -17.30 4.59 19.09
CA GLU A 15 -16.79 3.82 20.21
C GLU A 15 -16.09 4.72 21.24
N LEU A 16 -15.38 5.76 20.76
CA LEU A 16 -14.75 6.76 21.61
C LEU A 16 -15.73 7.80 22.15
N GLU A 17 -16.91 7.94 21.53
CA GLU A 17 -17.99 8.80 22.03
C GLU A 17 -18.82 8.10 23.12
N SER A 18 -19.19 6.84 22.86
CA SER A 18 -20.01 6.05 23.78
C SER A 18 -19.25 5.49 25.00
N GLY A 19 -17.91 5.49 24.94
CA GLY A 19 -17.04 4.88 25.96
C GLY A 19 -17.14 3.35 26.01
N LYS A 20 -17.76 2.72 25.02
CA LYS A 20 -17.91 1.27 24.91
C LYS A 20 -17.00 0.75 23.79
N PRO A 21 -16.28 -0.37 23.99
CA PRO A 21 -15.49 -0.96 22.93
C PRO A 21 -16.37 -1.35 21.73
N GLY A 22 -15.94 -0.99 20.53
CA GLY A 22 -16.53 -1.52 19.30
C GLY A 22 -16.05 -2.93 19.04
N HIS A 23 -16.90 -3.74 18.41
CA HIS A 23 -16.54 -5.07 17.93
C HIS A 23 -16.52 -5.07 16.40
N PHE A 24 -15.33 -5.30 15.84
CA PHE A 24 -15.12 -5.35 14.40
C PHE A 24 -14.66 -6.76 13.99
N PRO A 25 -15.17 -7.33 12.87
CA PRO A 25 -14.76 -8.65 12.41
C PRO A 25 -13.27 -8.73 12.07
N VAL A 26 -12.73 -7.66 11.48
CA VAL A 26 -11.31 -7.53 11.11
C VAL A 26 -10.83 -6.11 11.40
N ILE A 27 -9.64 -6.03 12.00
CA ILE A 27 -8.90 -4.78 12.19
C ILE A 27 -7.55 -4.93 11.50
N VAL A 28 -7.20 -3.99 10.64
CA VAL A 28 -5.89 -3.86 10.01
C VAL A 28 -5.17 -2.69 10.67
N VAL A 29 -3.99 -2.95 11.22
CA VAL A 29 -3.13 -1.93 11.84
C VAL A 29 -2.02 -1.58 10.86
N GLY A 30 -2.04 -0.34 10.37
CA GLY A 30 -1.15 0.22 9.35
C GLY A 30 -1.82 0.39 7.99
N ALA A 31 -1.89 1.64 7.51
CA ALA A 31 -2.36 2.07 6.20
C ALA A 31 -1.22 2.17 5.16
N GLY A 32 -0.16 1.38 5.34
CA GLY A 32 0.85 1.15 4.31
C GLY A 32 0.32 0.28 3.16
N PRO A 33 1.11 0.05 2.10
CA PRO A 33 0.67 -0.71 0.92
C PRO A 33 0.14 -2.10 1.27
N VAL A 34 0.74 -2.80 2.23
CA VAL A 34 0.30 -4.13 2.67
C VAL A 34 -1.07 -4.07 3.34
N GLY A 35 -1.25 -3.17 4.31
CA GLY A 35 -2.50 -3.06 5.06
C GLY A 35 -3.67 -2.57 4.21
N LEU A 36 -3.42 -1.58 3.34
CA LEU A 36 -4.44 -1.14 2.37
C LEU A 36 -4.81 -2.26 1.38
N SER A 37 -3.83 -3.03 0.90
CA SER A 37 -4.11 -4.18 0.02
C SER A 37 -4.99 -5.21 0.72
N ALA A 38 -4.69 -5.53 1.98
CA ALA A 38 -5.49 -6.45 2.78
C ALA A 38 -6.92 -5.92 3.00
N ALA A 39 -7.06 -4.63 3.32
CA ALA A 39 -8.36 -4.00 3.55
C ALA A 39 -9.24 -3.99 2.30
N ILE A 40 -8.67 -3.68 1.12
CA ILE A 40 -9.39 -3.73 -0.16
C ILE A 40 -9.87 -5.15 -0.46
N GLU A 41 -9.01 -6.16 -0.29
CA GLU A 41 -9.38 -7.56 -0.49
C GLU A 41 -10.53 -8.00 0.43
N MET A 42 -10.48 -7.62 1.73
CA MET A 42 -11.57 -7.91 2.67
C MET A 42 -12.88 -7.27 2.22
N LYS A 43 -12.84 -6.00 1.78
CA LYS A 43 -14.01 -5.30 1.27
C LYS A 43 -14.59 -5.98 0.03
N ILE A 44 -13.75 -6.39 -0.92
CA ILE A 44 -14.15 -7.14 -2.12
C ILE A 44 -14.85 -8.45 -1.74
N ARG A 45 -14.36 -9.13 -0.71
CA ARG A 45 -14.95 -10.39 -0.19
C ARG A 45 -16.20 -10.19 0.69
N GLY A 46 -16.65 -8.94 0.88
CA GLY A 46 -17.80 -8.63 1.73
C GLY A 46 -17.52 -8.72 3.23
N VAL A 47 -16.25 -8.76 3.65
CA VAL A 47 -15.86 -8.78 5.06
C VAL A 47 -15.69 -7.34 5.56
N PRO A 48 -16.45 -6.90 6.57
CA PRO A 48 -16.25 -5.59 7.18
C PRO A 48 -14.86 -5.50 7.82
N VAL A 49 -14.11 -4.45 7.49
CA VAL A 49 -12.76 -4.21 7.98
C VAL A 49 -12.61 -2.76 8.40
N VAL A 50 -11.89 -2.54 9.50
CA VAL A 50 -11.44 -1.23 9.95
C VAL A 50 -9.93 -1.15 9.77
N VAL A 51 -9.45 -0.07 9.16
CA VAL A 51 -8.02 0.26 9.08
C VAL A 51 -7.72 1.34 10.10
N ILE A 52 -6.68 1.14 10.90
CA ILE A 52 -6.14 2.16 11.80
C ILE A 52 -4.69 2.44 11.43
N ASP A 53 -4.30 3.70 11.51
CA ASP A 53 -2.92 4.16 11.32
C ASP A 53 -2.64 5.25 12.36
N ASP A 54 -1.38 5.42 12.74
CA ASP A 54 -0.98 6.44 13.71
C ASP A 54 -0.74 7.81 13.05
N ASP A 55 -0.58 7.83 11.72
CA ASP A 55 -0.45 9.04 10.92
C ASP A 55 -1.79 9.45 10.31
N ASN A 56 -2.01 10.76 10.20
CA ASN A 56 -3.16 11.33 9.50
C ASN A 56 -2.76 11.91 8.14
N THR A 57 -1.55 11.60 7.67
CA THR A 57 -1.03 12.02 6.37
C THR A 57 -0.45 10.84 5.59
N VAL A 58 -0.26 11.04 4.29
CA VAL A 58 0.59 10.14 3.52
C VAL A 58 2.07 10.39 3.85
N SER A 59 2.87 9.33 3.87
CA SER A 59 4.28 9.43 4.29
C SER A 59 5.06 10.50 3.51
N VAL A 60 5.86 11.29 4.22
CA VAL A 60 6.77 12.28 3.63
C VAL A 60 8.01 11.57 3.10
N GLY A 61 8.17 11.60 1.78
CA GLY A 61 9.31 10.98 1.10
C GLY A 61 9.06 9.52 0.69
N SER A 62 10.04 8.92 0.02
CA SER A 62 9.92 7.55 -0.48
C SER A 62 10.06 6.53 0.65
N ARG A 63 9.09 5.62 0.75
CA ARG A 63 9.10 4.44 1.64
C ARG A 63 9.17 3.12 0.87
N ALA A 64 9.25 3.20 -0.46
CA ALA A 64 9.37 2.06 -1.36
C ALA A 64 10.13 2.49 -2.63
N ILE A 65 11.07 1.67 -3.08
CA ILE A 65 11.92 1.99 -4.24
C ILE A 65 11.49 1.27 -5.52
N CYS A 66 11.18 -0.04 -5.43
CA CYS A 66 10.81 -0.86 -6.56
C CYS A 66 9.67 -1.81 -6.18
N TRP A 67 8.72 -1.96 -7.10
CA TRP A 67 7.67 -2.96 -7.00
C TRP A 67 7.91 -4.05 -8.03
N ALA A 68 8.00 -5.30 -7.57
CA ALA A 68 8.11 -6.44 -8.48
C ALA A 68 6.84 -6.60 -9.31
N LYS A 69 6.96 -7.19 -10.51
CA LYS A 69 5.82 -7.53 -11.39
C LYS A 69 4.67 -8.19 -10.62
N ARG A 70 5.01 -9.13 -9.72
CA ARG A 70 4.00 -9.85 -8.94
C ARG A 70 3.16 -8.95 -8.02
N ALA A 71 3.76 -7.91 -7.44
CA ALA A 71 3.00 -6.96 -6.62
C ALA A 71 2.03 -6.13 -7.46
N LEU A 72 2.47 -5.71 -8.65
CA LEU A 72 1.63 -4.97 -9.60
C LEU A 72 0.44 -5.82 -10.09
N GLU A 73 0.64 -7.11 -10.37
CA GLU A 73 -0.46 -8.03 -10.71
C GLU A 73 -1.48 -8.20 -9.57
N ILE A 74 -1.03 -8.19 -8.31
CA ILE A 74 -1.93 -8.23 -7.16
C ILE A 74 -2.77 -6.96 -7.11
N TRP A 75 -2.14 -5.80 -7.29
CA TRP A 75 -2.84 -4.52 -7.31
C TRP A 75 -3.77 -4.36 -8.51
N ASP A 76 -3.43 -4.91 -9.65
CA ASP A 76 -4.32 -4.99 -10.81
C ASP A 76 -5.62 -5.73 -10.46
N ARG A 77 -5.51 -6.90 -9.79
CA ARG A 77 -6.69 -7.61 -9.27
C ARG A 77 -7.48 -6.81 -8.25
N LEU A 78 -6.83 -5.95 -7.46
CA LEU A 78 -7.48 -5.06 -6.49
C LEU A 78 -8.05 -3.78 -7.13
N GLY A 79 -7.88 -3.57 -8.44
CA GLY A 79 -8.37 -2.41 -9.18
C GLY A 79 -7.47 -1.18 -9.13
N CYS A 80 -6.22 -1.32 -8.69
CA CYS A 80 -5.25 -0.23 -8.62
C CYS A 80 -3.96 -0.48 -9.43
N GLY A 81 -3.89 -1.54 -10.23
CA GLY A 81 -2.69 -1.89 -11.00
C GLY A 81 -2.29 -0.80 -11.99
N GLU A 82 -3.21 -0.39 -12.86
CA GLU A 82 -2.95 0.58 -13.93
C GLU A 82 -2.43 1.92 -13.40
N VAL A 83 -3.12 2.51 -12.41
CA VAL A 83 -2.69 3.77 -11.77
C VAL A 83 -1.32 3.66 -11.08
N MET A 84 -0.95 2.48 -10.58
CA MET A 84 0.36 2.26 -9.95
C MET A 84 1.47 2.17 -11.00
N VAL A 85 1.20 1.56 -12.17
CA VAL A 85 2.14 1.50 -13.29
C VAL A 85 2.34 2.87 -13.91
N GLU A 86 1.26 3.61 -14.17
CA GLU A 86 1.32 4.95 -14.77
C GLU A 86 2.11 5.95 -13.90
N LYS A 87 2.03 5.81 -12.58
CA LYS A 87 2.77 6.65 -11.63
C LYS A 87 4.25 6.25 -11.51
N GLY A 88 4.59 5.02 -11.87
CA GLY A 88 5.93 4.46 -11.75
C GLY A 88 6.83 4.79 -12.95
N VAL A 89 8.11 4.44 -12.81
CA VAL A 89 9.05 4.38 -13.94
C VAL A 89 9.31 2.91 -14.23
N SER A 90 8.94 2.46 -15.43
CA SER A 90 9.17 1.08 -15.85
C SER A 90 10.62 0.88 -16.31
N TRP A 91 11.28 -0.15 -15.79
CA TRP A 91 12.58 -0.60 -16.27
C TRP A 91 12.41 -1.79 -17.20
N ASN A 92 12.86 -1.63 -18.44
CA ASN A 92 12.69 -2.67 -19.47
C ASN A 92 13.93 -3.54 -19.65
N LEU A 93 15.01 -3.27 -18.92
CA LEU A 93 16.26 -4.01 -18.95
C LEU A 93 16.73 -4.26 -17.53
N GLY A 94 16.92 -5.53 -17.17
CA GLY A 94 17.46 -5.93 -15.88
C GLY A 94 18.62 -6.88 -16.11
N ARG A 95 19.82 -6.52 -15.64
CA ARG A 95 20.98 -7.40 -15.67
C ARG A 95 21.28 -7.86 -14.26
N VAL A 96 21.49 -9.16 -14.07
CA VAL A 96 21.90 -9.75 -12.79
C VAL A 96 23.36 -10.17 -12.93
N PHE A 97 24.22 -9.76 -12.02
CA PHE A 97 25.65 -10.11 -11.98
C PHE A 97 25.92 -10.96 -10.72
N PHE A 98 26.96 -11.80 -10.75
CA PHE A 98 27.32 -12.67 -9.63
C PHE A 98 28.82 -12.56 -9.32
N GLY A 99 29.15 -12.12 -8.10
CA GLY A 99 30.55 -11.93 -7.69
C GLY A 99 31.21 -10.78 -8.43
N ASP A 100 32.45 -10.99 -8.87
CA ASP A 100 33.28 -10.02 -9.58
C ASP A 100 33.23 -10.22 -11.11
N ASP A 101 32.27 -11.00 -11.61
CA ASP A 101 32.09 -11.27 -13.03
C ASP A 101 31.40 -10.08 -13.73
N ASP A 102 32.01 -9.62 -14.81
CA ASP A 102 31.49 -8.52 -15.65
C ASP A 102 30.38 -8.98 -16.60
N ASP A 103 30.18 -10.29 -16.75
CA ASP A 103 29.11 -10.87 -17.56
C ASP A 103 27.84 -11.16 -16.72
N PRO A 104 26.63 -10.79 -17.21
CA PRO A 104 25.41 -11.01 -16.46
C PRO A 104 24.93 -12.47 -16.53
N VAL A 105 24.49 -13.02 -15.39
CA VAL A 105 23.85 -14.35 -15.29
C VAL A 105 22.40 -14.37 -15.79
N TYR A 106 21.78 -13.20 -15.93
CA TYR A 106 20.44 -13.02 -16.50
C TYR A 106 20.33 -11.63 -17.14
N SER A 107 19.64 -11.53 -18.29
CA SER A 107 19.42 -10.31 -19.07
C SER A 107 17.98 -10.17 -19.53
#